data_AF-A0A0R2G2E6-F1
#
_entry.id   AF-A0A0R2G2E6-F1
#
_cell.length_a   1.000
_cell.length_b   1.000
_cell.length_c   1.000
_cell.angle_alpha   90.00
_cell.angle_beta   90.00
_cell.angle_gamma   90.00
#
_symmetry.space_group_name_H-M   'P 1'
#
loop_
_entity.id
_entity.type
_entity.pdbx_description
1 polymer ?
#
loop_
_entity_poly.entity_id
_entity_poly.type
_entity_poly.pdbx_seq_one_letter_code
_entity_poly.pdbx_strand_id
1 'polypeptide(L)'
;MKQNNLVIKEPDSKLLAGLINQQALQTEINKQIYLSMNSAKKEIKAYADKGIKELTTLVNRVEESVTLTYEEQQVFKTVVSKKAAILTNLYLEEKFNSNQYGGTNLHMKKLGQFRANVYRRIKRAFNVPRYSSLRRIDLNEAITLVNHLSLSSFEGYETRMTDTQLEAIENWKKNK
;
A
#
# COMPACT_ATOMS: atom_id res chain seq x y z
N MET A 1 31.13 75.31 -54.44
CA MET A 1 30.40 74.21 -53.76
C MET A 1 30.54 72.96 -54.60
N LYS A 2 31.27 71.93 -54.16
CA LYS A 2 31.33 70.63 -54.84
C LYS A 2 30.52 69.63 -54.03
N GLN A 3 29.43 69.13 -54.62
CA GLN A 3 28.60 68.07 -54.07
C GLN A 3 29.37 66.74 -54.13
N ASN A 4 29.54 66.08 -52.97
CA ASN A 4 30.00 64.70 -52.89
C ASN A 4 28.84 63.79 -53.27
N ASN A 5 28.82 63.31 -54.52
CA ASN A 5 27.97 62.20 -54.91
C ASN A 5 28.57 60.91 -54.36
N LEU A 6 27.97 60.40 -53.28
CA LEU A 6 28.15 59.02 -52.83
C LEU A 6 27.55 58.10 -53.90
N VAL A 7 28.41 57.58 -54.78
CA VAL A 7 28.04 56.52 -55.71
C VAL A 7 27.80 55.25 -54.89
N ILE A 8 26.54 54.93 -54.64
CA ILE A 8 26.15 53.62 -54.11
C ILE A 8 26.41 52.62 -55.25
N LYS A 9 27.50 51.86 -55.16
CA LYS A 9 27.77 50.76 -56.09
C LYS A 9 26.72 49.68 -55.89
N GLU A 10 26.02 49.31 -56.96
CA GLU A 10 25.15 48.14 -56.94
C GLU A 10 25.96 46.89 -56.54
N PRO A 11 25.42 46.05 -55.66
CA PRO A 11 26.11 44.84 -55.22
C PRO A 11 26.36 43.90 -56.41
N ASP A 12 27.58 43.37 -56.49
CA ASP A 12 28.01 42.46 -57.56
C ASP A 12 27.04 41.26 -57.68
N SER A 13 26.43 41.10 -58.86
CA SER A 13 25.45 40.05 -59.16
C SER A 13 25.93 38.65 -58.80
N LYS A 14 27.23 38.35 -58.96
CA LYS A 14 27.79 37.04 -58.59
C LYS A 14 27.81 36.82 -57.08
N LEU A 15 28.03 37.89 -56.32
CA LEU A 15 28.07 37.88 -54.87
C LEU A 15 26.66 37.68 -54.29
N LEU A 16 25.65 38.33 -54.88
CA LEU A 16 24.24 38.10 -54.56
C LEU A 16 23.79 36.66 -54.87
N ALA A 17 24.16 36.12 -56.02
CA ALA A 17 23.85 34.73 -56.38
C ALA A 17 24.49 33.72 -55.41
N GLY A 18 25.72 33.98 -54.96
CA GLY A 18 26.41 33.18 -53.94
C GLY A 18 25.67 33.19 -52.59
N LEU A 19 25.22 34.35 -52.14
CA LEU A 19 24.46 34.50 -50.90
C LEU A 19 23.10 33.77 -50.96
N ILE A 20 22.38 33.86 -52.08
CA ILE A 20 21.11 33.16 -52.28
C ILE A 20 21.30 31.64 -52.20
N ASN A 21 22.35 31.11 -52.84
CA ASN A 21 22.66 29.69 -52.78
C ASN A 21 23.05 29.24 -51.36
N GLN A 22 23.82 30.06 -50.63
CA GLN A 22 24.20 29.78 -49.25
C GLN A 22 22.99 29.79 -48.32
N GLN A 23 22.03 30.69 -48.54
CA GLN A 23 20.80 30.77 -47.77
C GLN A 23 19.82 29.62 -48.07
N ALA A 24 19.76 29.16 -49.33
CA ALA A 24 19.01 27.97 -49.71
C ALA A 24 19.60 26.71 -49.05
N LEU A 25 20.93 26.57 -49.05
CA LEU A 25 21.63 25.48 -48.36
C LEU A 25 21.37 25.51 -46.84
N GLN A 26 21.44 26.68 -46.22
CA GLN A 26 21.17 26.85 -44.79
C GLN A 26 19.72 26.47 -44.44
N THR A 27 18.77 26.79 -45.31
CA THR A 27 17.35 26.45 -45.12
C THR A 27 17.13 24.94 -45.15
N GLU A 28 17.77 24.24 -46.09
CA GLU A 28 17.67 22.77 -46.17
C GLU A 28 18.33 22.11 -44.95
N ILE A 29 19.49 22.60 -44.49
CA ILE A 29 20.13 22.12 -43.25
C ILE A 29 19.18 22.31 -42.05
N ASN A 30 18.57 23.49 -41.91
CA ASN A 30 17.64 23.77 -40.81
C ASN A 30 16.41 22.86 -40.85
N LYS A 31 15.90 22.53 -42.05
CA LYS A 31 14.80 21.59 -42.23
C LYS A 31 15.16 20.17 -41.80
N GLN A 32 16.35 19.69 -42.17
CA GLN A 32 16.83 18.37 -41.75
C GLN A 32 17.04 18.30 -40.23
N ILE A 33 17.59 19.35 -39.63
CA ILE A 33 17.72 19.49 -38.17
C ILE A 33 16.34 19.45 -37.51
N TYR A 34 15.34 20.16 -38.03
CA TYR A 34 14.00 20.15 -37.47
C TYR A 34 13.34 18.77 -37.50
N LEU A 35 13.53 18.03 -38.61
CA LEU A 35 13.00 16.67 -38.75
C LEU A 35 13.68 15.70 -37.77
N SER A 36 15.01 15.77 -37.65
CA SER A 36 15.77 14.91 -36.73
C SER A 36 15.48 15.23 -35.26
N MET A 37 15.28 16.50 -34.90
CA MET A 37 14.84 16.89 -33.57
C MET A 37 13.45 16.33 -33.24
N ASN A 38 12.53 16.34 -34.21
CA ASN A 38 11.18 15.78 -34.01
C ASN A 38 11.18 14.26 -33.91
N SER A 39 12.01 13.54 -34.66
CA SER A 39 12.16 12.10 -34.50
C SER A 39 12.79 11.76 -33.14
N ALA A 40 13.87 12.45 -32.76
CA ALA A 40 14.51 12.29 -31.44
C ALA A 40 13.51 12.57 -30.29
N LYS A 41 12.68 13.61 -30.40
CA LYS A 41 11.63 13.90 -29.40
C LYS A 41 10.63 12.75 -29.27
N LYS A 42 10.21 12.13 -30.39
CA LYS A 42 9.29 10.99 -30.38
C LYS A 42 9.95 9.75 -29.76
N GLU A 43 11.21 9.48 -30.07
CA GLU A 43 11.96 8.36 -29.50
C GLU A 43 12.17 8.53 -27.99
N ILE A 44 12.56 9.72 -27.55
CA ILE A 44 12.68 10.05 -26.11
C ILE A 44 11.34 9.85 -25.40
N LYS A 45 10.23 10.32 -25.99
CA LYS A 45 8.90 10.11 -25.41
C LYS A 45 8.55 8.63 -25.31
N ALA A 46 8.77 7.86 -26.38
CA ALA A 46 8.49 6.42 -26.38
C ALA A 46 9.33 5.66 -25.34
N TYR A 47 10.61 6.05 -25.19
CA TYR A 47 11.49 5.48 -24.16
C TYR A 47 11.01 5.83 -22.76
N ALA A 48 10.64 7.08 -22.51
CA ALA A 48 10.10 7.53 -21.23
C ALA A 48 8.79 6.81 -20.88
N ASP A 49 7.85 6.71 -21.82
CA ASP A 49 6.57 6.03 -21.64
C ASP A 49 6.78 4.53 -21.32
N LYS A 50 7.75 3.88 -21.99
CA LYS A 50 8.14 2.50 -21.70
C LYS A 50 8.74 2.36 -20.29
N GLY A 51 9.66 3.25 -19.92
CA GLY A 51 10.26 3.25 -18.58
C GLY A 51 9.23 3.45 -17.47
N ILE A 52 8.28 4.37 -17.66
CA ILE A 52 7.18 4.60 -16.71
C ILE A 52 6.30 3.35 -16.57
N LYS A 53 6.00 2.66 -17.68
CA LYS A 53 5.19 1.43 -17.67
C LYS A 53 5.90 0.28 -16.94
N GLU A 54 7.19 0.10 -17.17
CA GLU A 54 8.01 -0.91 -16.49
C GLU A 54 8.11 -0.61 -14.99
N LEU A 55 8.33 0.66 -14.62
CA LEU A 55 8.37 1.10 -13.23
C LEU A 55 7.03 0.84 -12.53
N THR A 56 5.92 1.20 -13.15
CA THR A 56 4.56 0.96 -12.62
C THR A 56 4.30 -0.53 -12.38
N THR A 57 4.73 -1.37 -13.33
CA THR A 57 4.60 -2.83 -13.22
C THR A 57 5.47 -3.40 -12.09
N LEU A 58 6.65 -2.82 -11.86
CA LEU A 58 7.52 -3.22 -10.75
C LEU A 58 6.92 -2.79 -9.40
N VAL A 59 6.45 -1.55 -9.29
CA VAL A 59 5.81 -1.03 -8.08
C VAL A 59 4.59 -1.87 -7.70
N ASN A 60 3.71 -2.17 -8.65
CA ASN A 60 2.53 -3.01 -8.37
C ASN A 60 2.92 -4.41 -7.89
N ARG A 61 3.94 -5.05 -8.50
CA ARG A 61 4.44 -6.36 -8.05
C ARG A 61 5.06 -6.28 -6.65
N VAL A 62 5.76 -5.20 -6.34
CA VAL A 62 6.29 -4.95 -5.00
C VAL A 62 5.14 -4.78 -4.01
N GLU A 63 4.16 -3.92 -4.28
CA GLU A 63 2.99 -3.71 -3.41
C GLU A 63 2.18 -5.00 -3.19
N GLU A 64 1.97 -5.81 -4.22
CA GLU A 64 1.30 -7.12 -4.11
C GLU A 64 2.13 -8.09 -3.25
N SER A 65 3.46 -8.08 -3.39
CA SER A 65 4.35 -8.87 -2.53
C SER A 65 4.49 -8.32 -1.11
N VAL A 66 4.07 -7.08 -0.86
CA VAL A 66 4.17 -6.44 0.46
C VAL A 66 3.15 -7.07 1.41
N THR A 67 1.93 -7.38 0.96
CA THR A 67 0.85 -7.88 1.85
C THR A 67 0.81 -9.41 1.98
N LEU A 68 0.21 -9.92 3.07
CA LEU A 68 0.09 -11.35 3.33
C LEU A 68 -0.61 -12.12 2.19
N THR A 69 -0.03 -13.25 1.78
CA THR A 69 -0.73 -14.21 0.90
C THR A 69 -1.93 -14.82 1.60
N TYR A 70 -2.81 -15.48 0.85
CA TYR A 70 -3.98 -16.14 1.44
C TYR A 70 -3.58 -17.21 2.46
N GLU A 71 -2.56 -18.01 2.16
CA GLU A 71 -2.03 -19.06 3.04
C GLU A 71 -1.49 -18.46 4.34
N GLU A 72 -0.71 -17.38 4.25
CA GLU A 72 -0.18 -16.65 5.40
C GLU A 72 -1.30 -16.06 6.26
N GLN A 73 -2.36 -15.54 5.64
CA GLN A 73 -3.54 -15.08 6.35
C GLN A 73 -4.24 -16.23 7.08
N GLN A 74 -4.31 -17.44 6.52
CA GLN A 74 -4.90 -18.60 7.20
C GLN A 74 -4.06 -19.07 8.40
N VAL A 75 -2.74 -19.09 8.25
CA VAL A 75 -1.83 -19.36 9.36
C VAL A 75 -2.05 -18.34 10.47
N PHE A 76 -2.08 -17.05 10.14
CA PHE A 76 -2.29 -15.98 11.11
C PHE A 76 -3.66 -16.06 11.81
N LYS A 77 -4.74 -16.32 11.06
CA LYS A 77 -6.09 -16.55 11.62
C LYS A 77 -6.11 -17.70 12.61
N THR A 78 -5.38 -18.78 12.32
CA THR A 78 -5.27 -19.94 13.21
C THR A 78 -4.57 -19.56 14.51
N VAL A 79 -3.46 -18.82 14.44
CA VAL A 79 -2.74 -18.32 15.63
C VAL A 79 -3.66 -17.45 16.50
N VAL A 80 -4.34 -16.47 15.89
CA VAL A 80 -5.30 -15.59 16.60
C VAL A 80 -6.43 -16.40 17.23
N SER A 81 -6.98 -17.40 16.52
CA SER A 81 -8.07 -18.23 17.02
C SER A 81 -7.65 -19.08 18.21
N LYS A 82 -6.47 -19.71 18.14
CA LYS A 82 -5.89 -20.47 19.26
C LYS A 82 -5.67 -19.57 20.46
N LYS A 83 -5.11 -18.37 20.24
CA LYS A 83 -4.87 -17.42 21.34
C LYS A 83 -6.17 -16.93 22.00
N ALA A 84 -7.18 -16.59 21.19
CA ALA A 84 -8.48 -16.18 21.71
C ALA A 84 -9.15 -17.29 22.54
N ALA A 85 -9.01 -18.56 22.14
CA ALA A 85 -9.52 -19.69 22.92
C ALA A 85 -8.80 -19.83 24.27
N ILE A 86 -7.46 -19.70 24.28
CA ILE A 86 -6.66 -19.71 25.52
C ILE A 86 -7.11 -18.59 26.46
N LEU A 87 -7.20 -17.35 25.96
CA LEU A 87 -7.65 -16.20 26.75
C LEU A 87 -9.08 -16.39 27.28
N THR A 88 -9.96 -17.00 26.50
CA THR A 88 -11.34 -17.29 26.93
C THR A 88 -11.35 -18.27 28.10
N ASN A 89 -10.61 -19.38 27.99
CA ASN A 89 -10.55 -20.37 29.05
C ASN A 89 -9.94 -19.79 30.33
N LEU A 90 -8.85 -19.03 30.21
CA LEU A 90 -8.23 -18.36 31.35
C LEU A 90 -9.19 -17.38 32.02
N TYR A 91 -9.92 -16.57 31.23
CA TYR A 91 -10.87 -15.61 31.78
C TYR A 91 -12.00 -16.30 32.54
N LEU A 92 -12.57 -17.38 31.99
CA LEU A 92 -13.66 -18.10 32.63
C LEU A 92 -13.18 -18.81 33.90
N GLU A 93 -11.97 -19.37 33.88
CA GLU A 93 -11.34 -19.97 35.06
C GLU A 93 -11.13 -18.91 36.15
N GLU A 94 -10.50 -17.77 35.84
CA GLU A 94 -10.26 -16.69 36.81
C GLU A 94 -11.55 -16.05 37.33
N LYS A 95 -12.58 -15.91 36.49
CA LYS A 95 -13.81 -15.20 36.85
C LYS A 95 -14.83 -16.07 37.57
N PHE A 96 -14.89 -17.36 37.23
CA PHE A 96 -15.96 -18.27 37.68
C PHE A 96 -15.45 -19.58 38.29
N ASN A 97 -14.13 -19.75 38.45
CA ASN A 97 -13.49 -21.00 38.89
C ASN A 97 -13.90 -22.22 38.04
N SER A 98 -14.21 -22.00 36.76
CA SER A 98 -14.54 -23.06 35.81
C SER A 98 -14.51 -22.56 34.36
N ASN A 99 -13.64 -23.14 33.55
CA ASN A 99 -13.61 -22.92 32.10
C ASN A 99 -14.87 -23.40 31.33
N GLN A 100 -15.76 -24.17 31.97
CA GLN A 100 -17.02 -24.65 31.38
C GLN A 100 -18.24 -23.82 31.81
N TYR A 101 -18.04 -22.80 32.65
CA TYR A 101 -19.13 -21.95 33.13
C TYR A 101 -19.89 -21.31 31.97
N GLY A 102 -21.24 -21.32 32.01
CA GLY A 102 -22.09 -20.75 30.96
C GLY A 102 -22.18 -21.57 29.67
N GLY A 103 -21.52 -22.74 29.60
CA GLY A 103 -21.57 -23.67 28.48
C GLY A 103 -21.06 -23.10 27.15
N THR A 104 -21.32 -23.83 26.07
CA THR A 104 -20.81 -23.51 24.73
C THR A 104 -21.24 -22.12 24.24
N ASN A 105 -22.45 -21.67 24.58
CA ASN A 105 -22.96 -20.38 24.11
C ASN A 105 -22.15 -19.21 24.70
N LEU A 106 -21.91 -19.21 26.03
CA LEU A 106 -21.06 -18.19 26.63
C LEU A 106 -19.64 -18.27 26.07
N HIS A 107 -19.09 -19.49 25.96
CA HIS A 107 -17.74 -19.71 25.46
C HIS A 107 -17.54 -19.09 24.07
N MET A 108 -18.44 -19.36 23.12
CA MET A 108 -18.36 -18.83 21.76
C MET A 108 -18.48 -17.30 21.73
N LYS A 109 -19.39 -16.72 22.51
CA LYS A 109 -19.52 -15.25 22.61
C LYS A 109 -18.26 -14.61 23.20
N LYS A 110 -17.64 -15.24 24.20
CA LYS A 110 -16.43 -14.73 24.84
C LYS A 110 -15.19 -14.88 23.96
N LEU A 111 -15.10 -16.00 23.25
CA LEU A 111 -14.09 -16.24 22.22
C LEU A 111 -14.16 -15.20 21.11
N GLY A 112 -15.37 -14.85 20.64
CA GLY A 112 -15.57 -13.77 19.68
C GLY A 112 -15.04 -12.43 20.17
N GLN A 113 -15.31 -12.07 21.43
CA GLN A 113 -14.81 -10.84 22.05
C GLN A 113 -13.28 -10.82 22.11
N PHE A 114 -12.63 -11.87 22.61
CA PHE A 114 -11.16 -11.93 22.66
C PHE A 114 -10.53 -11.93 21.27
N ARG A 115 -11.11 -12.65 20.30
CA ARG A 115 -10.65 -12.61 18.90
C ARG A 115 -10.68 -11.19 18.33
N ALA A 116 -11.77 -10.45 18.57
CA ALA A 116 -11.89 -9.06 18.14
C ALA A 116 -10.85 -8.15 18.82
N ASN A 117 -10.62 -8.33 20.12
CA ASN A 117 -9.63 -7.58 20.87
C ASN A 117 -8.19 -7.86 20.39
N VAL A 118 -7.84 -9.12 20.12
CA VAL A 118 -6.53 -9.51 19.55
C VAL A 118 -6.32 -8.81 18.20
N TYR A 119 -7.30 -8.87 17.30
CA TYR A 119 -7.20 -8.14 16.02
C TYR A 119 -7.09 -6.63 16.20
N ARG A 120 -7.76 -6.03 17.19
CA ARG A 120 -7.61 -4.60 17.50
C ARG A 120 -6.18 -4.27 17.94
N ARG A 121 -5.55 -5.13 18.75
CA ARG A 121 -4.16 -4.97 19.18
C ARG A 121 -3.20 -4.99 18.00
N ILE A 122 -3.39 -5.95 17.08
CA ILE A 122 -2.60 -6.08 15.87
C ILE A 122 -2.74 -4.86 14.96
N LYS A 123 -3.98 -4.43 14.69
CA LYS A 123 -4.22 -3.23 13.87
C LYS A 123 -3.54 -1.99 14.42
N ARG A 124 -3.57 -1.81 15.74
CA ARG A 124 -2.93 -0.68 16.42
C ARG A 124 -1.40 -0.78 16.37
N ALA A 125 -0.83 -1.95 16.66
CA ALA A 125 0.61 -2.16 16.73
C ALA A 125 1.30 -1.94 15.37
N PHE A 126 0.67 -2.42 14.29
CA PHE A 126 1.23 -2.34 12.93
C PHE A 126 0.66 -1.19 12.10
N ASN A 127 -0.20 -0.34 12.69
CA ASN A 127 -0.89 0.76 12.01
C ASN A 127 -1.58 0.34 10.69
N VAL A 128 -2.35 -0.76 10.73
CA VAL A 128 -3.04 -1.31 9.56
C VAL A 128 -4.57 -1.27 9.73
N PRO A 129 -5.34 -1.00 8.66
CA PRO A 129 -6.80 -0.95 8.74
C PRO A 129 -7.42 -2.33 8.98
N ARG A 130 -6.77 -3.40 8.49
CA ARG A 130 -7.19 -4.80 8.59
C ARG A 130 -5.96 -5.69 8.75
N TYR A 131 -6.10 -6.83 9.42
CA TYR A 131 -4.98 -7.76 9.58
C TYR A 131 -4.49 -8.34 8.24
N SER A 132 -5.36 -8.42 7.22
CA SER A 132 -4.97 -8.87 5.88
C SER A 132 -4.04 -7.89 5.17
N SER A 133 -4.01 -6.63 5.62
CA SER A 133 -3.10 -5.59 5.14
C SER A 133 -1.76 -5.59 5.87
N LEU A 134 -1.53 -6.54 6.79
CA LEU A 134 -0.20 -6.74 7.35
C LEU A 134 0.80 -7.02 6.24
N ARG A 135 2.01 -6.49 6.42
CA ARG A 135 3.09 -6.78 5.49
C ARG A 135 3.66 -8.17 5.79
N ARG A 136 4.11 -8.88 4.77
CA ARG A 136 4.73 -10.22 4.92
C ARG A 136 5.94 -10.20 5.83
N ILE A 137 6.76 -9.15 5.74
CA ILE A 137 7.93 -8.95 6.62
C ILE A 137 7.54 -8.82 8.09
N ASP A 138 6.35 -8.29 8.38
CA ASP A 138 5.87 -8.08 9.75
C ASP A 138 5.13 -9.32 10.31
N LEU A 139 4.90 -10.36 9.51
CA LEU A 139 4.08 -11.52 9.91
C LEU A 139 4.62 -12.21 11.17
N ASN A 140 5.93 -12.45 11.22
CA ASN A 140 6.56 -13.13 12.35
C ASN A 140 6.49 -12.30 13.63
N GLU A 141 6.65 -10.98 13.51
CA GLU A 141 6.50 -10.06 14.62
C GLU A 141 5.05 -10.03 15.11
N ALA A 142 4.08 -10.00 14.19
CA ALA A 142 2.66 -10.05 14.53
C ALA A 142 2.27 -11.35 15.24
N ILE A 143 2.78 -12.50 14.78
CA ILE A 143 2.59 -13.80 15.46
C ILE A 143 3.20 -13.76 16.87
N THR A 144 4.41 -13.22 16.99
CA THR A 144 5.09 -13.07 18.28
C THR A 144 4.26 -12.22 19.23
N LEU A 145 3.75 -11.07 18.78
CA LEU A 145 2.87 -10.22 19.57
C LEU A 145 1.62 -10.98 20.05
N VAL A 146 0.92 -11.69 19.15
CA VAL A 146 -0.27 -12.47 19.52
C VAL A 146 0.05 -13.51 20.59
N ASN A 147 1.16 -14.24 20.46
CA ASN A 147 1.55 -15.27 21.40
C ASN A 147 1.84 -14.71 22.80
N HIS A 148 2.36 -13.48 22.91
CA HIS A 148 2.65 -12.83 24.18
C HIS A 148 1.43 -12.20 24.87
N LEU A 149 0.29 -12.07 24.19
CA LEU A 149 -0.91 -11.49 24.82
C LEU A 149 -1.35 -12.30 26.05
N SER A 150 -1.67 -11.64 27.13
CA SER A 150 -2.22 -12.22 28.36
C SER A 150 -3.54 -11.54 28.69
N LEU A 151 -4.25 -11.99 29.73
CA LEU A 151 -5.43 -11.26 30.22
C LEU A 151 -5.06 -9.84 30.68
N SER A 152 -3.89 -9.66 31.29
CA SER A 152 -3.35 -8.34 31.67
C SER A 152 -2.98 -7.44 30.49
N SER A 153 -2.95 -7.96 29.26
CA SER A 153 -2.71 -7.15 28.06
C SER A 153 -3.92 -6.32 27.60
N PHE A 154 -5.08 -6.53 28.22
CA PHE A 154 -6.35 -5.91 27.89
C PHE A 154 -6.88 -5.08 29.05
N GLU A 155 -7.53 -3.97 28.70
CA GLU A 155 -8.18 -3.13 29.69
C GLU A 155 -9.46 -3.79 30.23
N GLY A 156 -9.85 -3.46 31.46
CA GLY A 156 -11.04 -4.05 32.09
C GLY A 156 -12.33 -3.86 31.26
N TYR A 157 -12.47 -2.73 30.58
CA TYR A 157 -13.62 -2.49 29.70
C TYR A 157 -13.60 -3.34 28.42
N GLU A 158 -12.43 -3.83 27.99
CA GLU A 158 -12.29 -4.68 26.81
C GLU A 158 -12.66 -6.13 27.12
N THR A 159 -12.47 -6.56 28.38
CA THR A 159 -12.71 -7.92 28.84
C THR A 159 -13.98 -8.07 29.66
N ARG A 160 -14.68 -6.98 30.01
CA ARG A 160 -15.95 -7.05 30.74
C ARG A 160 -16.97 -7.91 30.00
N MET A 161 -17.89 -8.48 30.76
CA MET A 161 -19.05 -9.19 30.23
C MET A 161 -19.96 -8.23 29.48
N THR A 162 -20.42 -8.63 28.31
CA THR A 162 -21.44 -7.90 27.54
C THR A 162 -22.83 -8.38 27.94
N ASP A 163 -23.86 -7.57 27.71
CA ASP A 163 -25.26 -7.92 28.03
C ASP A 163 -25.66 -9.26 27.39
N THR A 164 -25.29 -9.47 26.12
CA THR A 164 -25.53 -10.74 25.41
C THR A 164 -24.79 -11.96 25.98
N GLN A 165 -23.70 -11.75 26.73
CA GLN A 165 -22.99 -12.82 27.44
C GLN A 165 -23.62 -13.07 28.82
N LEU A 166 -24.14 -12.03 29.48
CA LEU A 166 -24.91 -12.16 30.71
C LEU A 166 -26.22 -12.91 30.47
N GLU A 167 -26.96 -12.57 29.41
CA GLU A 167 -28.14 -13.32 28.96
C GLU A 167 -27.81 -14.80 28.68
N ALA A 168 -26.65 -15.09 28.09
CA ALA A 168 -26.22 -16.47 27.84
C ALA A 168 -26.01 -17.24 29.15
N ILE A 169 -25.48 -16.59 30.19
CA ILE A 169 -25.34 -17.18 31.53
C ILE A 169 -26.71 -17.45 32.14
N GLU A 170 -27.62 -16.48 32.08
CA GLU A 170 -28.97 -16.62 32.63
C GLU A 170 -29.73 -17.78 31.98
N ASN A 171 -29.72 -17.85 30.65
CA ASN A 171 -30.36 -18.93 29.92
C ASN A 171 -29.71 -20.29 30.22
N TRP A 172 -28.39 -20.35 30.36
CA TRP A 172 -27.70 -21.58 30.76
C TRP A 172 -28.10 -22.03 32.16
N LYS A 173 -28.24 -21.11 33.12
CA LYS A 173 -28.69 -21.42 34.49
C LYS A 173 -30.14 -21.91 34.54
N LYS A 174 -31.03 -21.39 33.69
CA LYS A 174 -32.44 -21.81 33.62
C LYS A 174 -32.61 -23.23 33.08
N ASN A 175 -31.67 -23.70 32.25
CA ASN A 175 -31.72 -25.00 31.59
C ASN A 175 -30.87 -26.07 32.28
N LYS A 176 -30.39 -25.80 33.49
CA LYS A 176 -29.53 -26.68 34.30
C LYS A 176 -30.33 -27.21 35.48
#